data_AF-A0AAE5F3H6-F1
#
_entry.id   AF-A0AAE5F3H6-F1
#
_cell.length_a   1.000
_cell.length_b   1.000
_cell.length_c   1.000
_cell.angle_alpha   90.00
_cell.angle_beta   90.00
_cell.angle_gamma   90.00
#
_symmetry.space_group_name_H-M   'P 1'
#
loop_
_entity.id
_entity.type
_entity.pdbx_description
1 polymer ?
#
loop_
_entity_poly.entity_id
_entity_poly.type
_entity_poly.pdbx_seq_one_letter_code
_entity_poly.pdbx_strand_id
1 'polypeptide(L)'
;MNRLEDIYSAIAAAPQGPKTLAAFDLDGTLITGYTASVVYRDRLRRFDISVAELLRTTGAAFDTQFRGADVGRLMEIAVTGLAGRREDELREWSQRLFRQDIAAMIFPDVRRLLDAHRRAGHRIVLATSATVYQAQDVAYDLGIDEILCSRPEVVDGMLTGKLTGPALWGPEKAKAVRAFAEEAGAPLSEAFAYSNGAEDVPMLDSVGRPVALNPDRKLAGIARAEGWLSVNLPRPERGATPVATARTGLALSALMATTALGATAGVLSGNRRTAANLVGTYGPDLALRLCGVDVHITGEDNAWNARPAVFMFNHQSSLDMLLIGKVIQRDATGVAKKEASHDPRFAAVGMLLDVAYVDRTDSAQAREALKPAVDKLRGGTSIAIAPEGTRSPTPRLGRFKKGGFHLAMQAGVPIVPIVIHNAGDLMWRNSFVAHAGEVYVDVLEPISTEGWTVEDLDKHVAEVRERFDDVLRAGPVKA
;
A
#
# COMPACT_ATOMS: atom_id res chain seq x y z
N MET A 1 -10.83 26.43 -6.45
CA MET A 1 -10.56 24.98 -6.40
C MET A 1 -10.84 24.56 -4.98
N ASN A 2 -11.64 23.52 -4.80
CA ASN A 2 -12.01 23.05 -3.47
C ASN A 2 -10.82 22.39 -2.78
N ARG A 3 -10.93 22.26 -1.47
CA ARG A 3 -9.99 21.47 -0.67
C ARG A 3 -10.61 20.11 -0.35
N LEU A 4 -9.77 19.15 0.01
CA LEU A 4 -10.22 17.80 0.37
C LEU A 4 -11.18 17.82 1.56
N GLU A 5 -11.03 18.79 2.47
CA GLU A 5 -11.91 19.03 3.61
C GLU A 5 -13.35 19.37 3.20
N ASP A 6 -13.55 19.96 2.02
CA ASP A 6 -14.89 20.25 1.49
C ASP A 6 -15.63 18.94 1.16
N ILE A 7 -14.89 17.94 0.65
CA ILE A 7 -15.44 16.59 0.38
C ILE A 7 -15.78 15.91 1.71
N TYR A 8 -14.90 15.96 2.71
CA TYR A 8 -15.19 15.38 4.03
C TYR A 8 -16.42 16.00 4.69
N SER A 9 -16.58 17.32 4.56
CA SER A 9 -17.77 18.02 5.05
C SER A 9 -19.04 17.58 4.31
N ALA A 10 -18.96 17.37 2.99
CA ALA A 10 -20.07 16.85 2.20
C ALA A 10 -20.45 15.42 2.60
N ILE A 11 -19.47 14.55 2.89
CA ILE A 11 -19.68 13.18 3.39
C ILE A 11 -20.37 13.21 4.75
N ALA A 12 -19.89 14.04 5.68
CA ALA A 12 -20.48 14.17 7.01
C ALA A 12 -21.91 14.72 6.99
N ALA A 13 -22.24 15.57 6.02
CA ALA A 13 -23.57 16.13 5.83
C ALA A 13 -24.54 15.21 5.05
N ALA A 14 -24.06 14.09 4.50
CA ALA A 14 -24.90 13.12 3.80
C ALA A 14 -25.60 12.16 4.77
N PRO A 15 -26.73 11.54 4.36
CA PRO A 15 -27.37 10.50 5.16
C PRO A 15 -26.40 9.37 5.46
N GLN A 16 -26.33 8.99 6.73
CA GLN A 16 -25.45 7.93 7.19
C GLN A 16 -26.07 6.56 6.89
N GLY A 17 -25.24 5.55 6.65
CA GLY A 17 -25.64 4.17 6.44
C GLY A 17 -25.64 3.71 4.97
N PRO A 18 -26.00 2.43 4.75
CA PRO A 18 -25.69 1.72 3.50
C PRO A 18 -26.57 2.14 2.31
N LYS A 19 -27.58 2.99 2.54
CA LYS A 19 -28.44 3.54 1.48
C LYS A 19 -27.81 4.73 0.76
N THR A 20 -26.69 5.26 1.24
CA THR A 20 -25.93 6.27 0.52
C THR A 20 -24.84 5.58 -0.31
N LEU A 21 -24.90 5.73 -1.63
CA LEU A 21 -23.93 5.17 -2.57
C LEU A 21 -22.76 6.14 -2.79
N ALA A 22 -21.54 5.62 -2.93
CA ALA A 22 -20.38 6.35 -3.41
C ALA A 22 -19.70 5.58 -4.55
N ALA A 23 -19.88 6.07 -5.78
CA ALA A 23 -19.30 5.48 -6.98
C ALA A 23 -17.97 6.16 -7.34
N PHE A 24 -16.93 5.36 -7.52
CA PHE A 24 -15.60 5.85 -7.87
C PHE A 24 -15.18 5.34 -9.23
N ASP A 25 -14.74 6.23 -10.12
CA ASP A 25 -13.94 5.83 -11.27
C ASP A 25 -12.53 5.35 -10.83
N LEU A 26 -11.83 4.59 -11.67
CA LEU A 26 -10.51 4.05 -11.36
C LEU A 26 -9.36 4.92 -11.88
N ASP A 27 -9.28 5.08 -13.20
CA ASP A 27 -8.08 5.51 -13.92
C ASP A 27 -7.99 7.04 -14.01
N GLY A 28 -7.08 7.63 -13.25
CA GLY A 28 -6.99 9.08 -13.05
C GLY A 28 -7.74 9.56 -11.81
N THR A 29 -8.62 8.73 -11.28
CA THR A 29 -9.44 9.01 -10.10
C THR A 29 -8.85 8.37 -8.82
N LEU A 30 -8.90 7.03 -8.70
CA LEU A 30 -8.29 6.31 -7.56
C LEU A 30 -6.79 6.10 -7.75
N ILE A 31 -6.33 5.99 -9.00
CA ILE A 31 -4.91 5.85 -9.35
C ILE A 31 -4.46 6.97 -10.29
N THR A 32 -3.18 7.38 -10.22
CA THR A 32 -2.60 8.33 -11.17
C THR A 32 -2.32 7.65 -12.51
N GLY A 33 -2.82 8.21 -13.61
CA GLY A 33 -2.66 7.65 -14.95
C GLY A 33 -3.62 6.49 -15.21
N TYR A 34 -3.26 5.59 -16.14
CA TYR A 34 -4.18 4.58 -16.67
C TYR A 34 -3.60 3.16 -16.53
N THR A 35 -4.35 2.23 -15.94
CA THR A 35 -4.05 0.80 -15.87
C THR A 35 -3.79 0.21 -17.26
N ALA A 36 -4.55 0.63 -18.28
CA ALA A 36 -4.38 0.20 -19.67
C ALA A 36 -2.96 0.50 -20.20
N SER A 37 -2.37 1.63 -19.80
CA SER A 37 -1.01 2.00 -20.21
C SER A 37 0.07 1.09 -19.58
N VAL A 38 -0.15 0.62 -18.36
CA VAL A 38 0.75 -0.34 -17.67
C VAL A 38 0.68 -1.70 -18.35
N VAL A 39 -0.55 -2.19 -18.59
CA VAL A 39 -0.82 -3.43 -19.31
C VAL A 39 -0.15 -3.43 -20.69
N TYR A 40 -0.40 -2.38 -21.48
CA TYR A 40 0.18 -2.25 -22.82
C TYR A 40 1.72 -2.22 -22.79
N ARG A 41 2.31 -1.49 -21.83
CA ARG A 41 3.76 -1.40 -21.68
C ARG A 41 4.42 -2.74 -21.31
N ASP A 42 3.82 -3.51 -20.40
CA ASP A 42 4.33 -4.84 -20.04
C ASP A 42 4.25 -5.81 -21.23
N ARG A 43 3.12 -5.82 -21.96
CA ARG A 43 2.99 -6.65 -23.17
C ARG A 43 4.01 -6.26 -24.23
N LEU A 44 4.21 -4.96 -24.47
CA LEU A 44 5.22 -4.48 -25.41
C LEU A 44 6.64 -4.91 -25.02
N ARG A 45 7.02 -4.75 -23.74
CA ARG A 45 8.34 -5.17 -23.21
C ARG A 45 8.58 -6.67 -23.31
N ARG A 46 7.52 -7.46 -23.30
CA ARG A 46 7.57 -8.93 -23.41
C ARG A 46 7.39 -9.45 -24.84
N PHE A 47 7.35 -8.55 -25.83
CA PHE A 47 7.08 -8.88 -27.23
C PHE A 47 5.76 -9.64 -27.43
N ASP A 48 4.78 -9.35 -26.56
CA ASP A 48 3.48 -10.01 -26.47
C ASP A 48 2.37 -9.24 -27.23
N ILE A 49 2.77 -8.31 -28.10
CA ILE A 49 1.88 -7.53 -28.97
C ILE A 49 2.18 -7.91 -30.40
N SER A 50 1.16 -8.37 -31.13
CA SER A 50 1.31 -8.68 -32.55
C SER A 50 1.53 -7.42 -33.39
N VAL A 51 2.24 -7.53 -34.53
CA VAL A 51 2.43 -6.41 -35.46
C VAL A 51 1.09 -5.83 -35.91
N ALA A 52 0.09 -6.67 -36.17
CA ALA A 52 -1.25 -6.25 -36.56
C ALA A 52 -1.95 -5.45 -35.45
N GLU A 53 -1.83 -5.88 -34.19
CA GLU A 53 -2.37 -5.15 -33.03
C GLU A 53 -1.66 -3.81 -32.82
N LEU A 54 -0.33 -3.78 -32.95
CA LEU A 54 0.47 -2.57 -32.84
C LEU A 54 0.05 -1.53 -33.89
N LEU A 55 -0.13 -1.96 -35.14
CA LEU A 55 -0.61 -1.10 -36.24
C LEU A 55 -2.03 -0.56 -35.97
N ARG A 56 -2.96 -1.43 -35.53
CA ARG A 56 -4.33 -1.00 -35.16
C ARG A 56 -4.33 0.00 -34.02
N THR A 57 -3.54 -0.25 -32.97
CA THR A 57 -3.43 0.62 -31.80
C THR A 57 -2.84 1.97 -32.18
N THR A 58 -1.78 1.99 -32.99
CA THR A 58 -1.15 3.23 -33.48
C THR A 58 -2.12 4.05 -34.33
N GLY A 59 -2.86 3.40 -35.25
CA GLY A 59 -3.88 4.06 -36.05
C GLY A 59 -5.02 4.65 -35.21
N ALA A 60 -5.54 3.87 -34.24
CA ALA A 60 -6.60 4.33 -33.35
C ALA A 60 -6.15 5.48 -32.43
N ALA A 61 -4.91 5.43 -31.91
CA ALA A 61 -4.34 6.51 -31.10
C ALA A 61 -4.17 7.82 -31.92
N PHE A 62 -3.74 7.71 -33.18
CA PHE A 62 -3.63 8.85 -34.09
C PHE A 62 -5.01 9.46 -34.39
N ASP A 63 -6.02 8.64 -34.69
CA ASP A 63 -7.39 9.10 -34.89
C ASP A 63 -7.98 9.73 -33.61
N THR A 64 -7.64 9.22 -32.42
CA THR A 64 -8.07 9.81 -31.14
C THR A 64 -7.46 11.22 -30.95
N GLN A 65 -6.16 11.35 -31.21
CA GLN A 65 -5.43 12.61 -31.03
C GLN A 65 -5.84 13.71 -32.03
N PHE A 66 -6.15 13.34 -33.28
CA PHE A 66 -6.41 14.32 -34.35
C PHE A 66 -7.88 14.46 -34.76
N ARG A 67 -8.71 13.43 -34.56
CA ARG A 67 -10.12 13.40 -34.99
C ARG A 67 -11.12 13.29 -33.84
N GLY A 68 -10.65 13.20 -32.59
CA GLY A 68 -11.51 13.00 -31.42
C GLY A 68 -12.23 11.66 -31.44
N ALA A 69 -11.66 10.64 -32.10
CA ALA A 69 -12.24 9.31 -32.20
C ALA A 69 -12.37 8.60 -30.84
N ASP A 70 -13.35 7.70 -30.78
CA ASP A 70 -13.87 7.01 -29.60
C ASP A 70 -12.83 6.14 -28.88
N VAL A 71 -12.55 6.46 -27.61
CA VAL A 71 -11.67 5.69 -26.70
C VAL A 71 -12.16 4.24 -26.56
N GLY A 72 -13.45 3.97 -26.79
CA GLY A 72 -14.01 2.63 -26.89
C GLY A 72 -13.30 1.73 -27.92
N ARG A 73 -12.83 2.28 -29.04
CA ARG A 73 -12.12 1.50 -30.07
C ARG A 73 -10.75 0.99 -29.59
N LEU A 74 -10.05 1.76 -28.75
CA LEU A 74 -8.80 1.33 -28.13
C LEU A 74 -9.02 0.18 -27.16
N MET A 75 -10.13 0.22 -26.41
CA MET A 75 -10.51 -0.87 -25.52
C MET A 75 -10.86 -2.15 -26.29
N GLU A 76 -11.62 -2.04 -27.38
CA GLU A 76 -11.92 -3.20 -28.24
C GLU A 76 -10.66 -3.85 -28.81
N ILE A 77 -9.69 -3.04 -29.28
CA ILE A 77 -8.40 -3.54 -29.76
C ILE A 77 -7.66 -4.28 -28.64
N ALA A 78 -7.63 -3.70 -27.43
CA ALA A 78 -6.97 -4.30 -26.28
C ALA A 78 -7.60 -5.64 -25.88
N VAL A 79 -8.94 -5.72 -25.80
CA VAL A 79 -9.66 -6.95 -25.46
C VAL A 79 -9.48 -8.01 -26.53
N THR A 80 -9.54 -7.62 -27.82
CA THR A 80 -9.28 -8.53 -28.95
C THR A 80 -7.86 -9.10 -28.89
N GLY A 81 -6.87 -8.30 -28.47
CA GLY A 81 -5.48 -8.74 -28.29
C GLY A 81 -5.28 -9.80 -27.18
N LEU A 82 -6.28 -10.01 -26.33
CA LEU A 82 -6.27 -11.03 -25.28
C LEU A 82 -6.94 -12.36 -25.70
N ALA A 83 -7.49 -12.43 -26.92
CA ALA A 83 -8.16 -13.63 -27.42
C ALA A 83 -7.23 -14.86 -27.37
N GLY A 84 -7.78 -16.00 -26.96
CA GLY A 84 -7.05 -17.27 -26.89
C GLY A 84 -6.12 -17.42 -25.68
N ARG A 85 -6.20 -16.53 -24.69
CA ARG A 85 -5.48 -16.68 -23.41
C ARG A 85 -6.34 -17.36 -22.35
N ARG A 86 -5.70 -18.11 -21.45
CA ARG A 86 -6.36 -18.69 -20.29
C ARG A 86 -6.65 -17.62 -19.25
N GLU A 87 -7.83 -17.68 -18.63
CA GLU A 87 -8.25 -16.70 -17.63
C GLU A 87 -7.37 -16.72 -16.37
N ASP A 88 -6.92 -17.90 -15.92
CA ASP A 88 -6.03 -18.04 -14.76
C ASP A 88 -4.67 -17.38 -15.00
N GLU A 89 -4.10 -17.50 -16.20
CA GLU A 89 -2.88 -16.79 -16.59
C GLU A 89 -3.06 -15.26 -16.55
N LEU A 90 -4.21 -14.74 -16.96
CA LEU A 90 -4.49 -13.30 -16.85
C LEU A 90 -4.68 -12.84 -15.40
N ARG A 91 -5.22 -13.70 -14.52
CA ARG A 91 -5.32 -13.42 -13.08
C ARG A 91 -3.95 -13.38 -12.42
N GLU A 92 -3.05 -14.30 -12.74
CA GLU A 92 -1.68 -14.26 -12.23
C GLU A 92 -0.91 -13.04 -12.78
N TRP A 93 -1.11 -12.75 -14.06
CA TRP A 93 -0.50 -11.60 -14.72
C TRP A 93 -0.93 -10.27 -14.10
N SER A 94 -2.24 -10.09 -13.89
CA SER A 94 -2.79 -8.89 -13.27
C SER A 94 -2.28 -8.70 -11.85
N GLN A 95 -2.28 -9.74 -11.01
CA GLN A 95 -1.73 -9.66 -9.66
C GLN A 95 -0.25 -9.24 -9.67
N ARG A 96 0.53 -9.76 -10.62
CA ARG A 96 1.93 -9.34 -10.79
C ARG A 96 2.02 -7.86 -11.14
N LEU A 97 1.28 -7.39 -12.14
CA LEU A 97 1.28 -5.97 -12.55
C LEU A 97 0.80 -5.05 -11.43
N PHE A 98 -0.20 -5.47 -10.68
CA PHE A 98 -0.67 -4.74 -9.53
C PHE A 98 0.43 -4.53 -8.51
N ARG A 99 1.10 -5.61 -8.08
CA ARG A 99 2.17 -5.56 -7.08
C ARG A 99 3.42 -4.81 -7.56
N GLN A 100 3.70 -4.80 -8.85
CA GLN A 100 4.89 -4.17 -9.43
C GLN A 100 4.68 -2.67 -9.69
N ASP A 101 3.56 -2.31 -10.30
CA ASP A 101 3.36 -1.00 -10.90
C ASP A 101 2.10 -0.28 -10.38
N ILE A 102 0.93 -0.94 -10.41
CA ILE A 102 -0.39 -0.28 -10.21
C ILE A 102 -0.62 0.09 -8.75
N ALA A 103 -0.22 -0.73 -7.78
CA ALA A 103 -0.47 -0.47 -6.36
C ALA A 103 0.11 0.88 -5.90
N ALA A 104 1.24 1.29 -6.45
CA ALA A 104 1.83 2.60 -6.16
C ALA A 104 1.31 3.74 -7.03
N MET A 105 0.43 3.46 -8.00
CA MET A 105 -0.31 4.50 -8.71
C MET A 105 -1.45 5.02 -7.84
N ILE A 106 -1.88 4.29 -6.81
CA ILE A 106 -2.94 4.73 -5.90
C ILE A 106 -2.57 6.06 -5.27
N PHE A 107 -3.47 7.04 -5.35
CA PHE A 107 -3.29 8.32 -4.67
C PHE A 107 -3.35 8.10 -3.15
N PRO A 108 -2.38 8.58 -2.36
CA PRO A 108 -2.38 8.35 -0.90
C PRO A 108 -3.68 8.82 -0.21
N ASP A 109 -4.21 9.97 -0.60
CA ASP A 109 -5.42 10.55 -0.01
C ASP A 109 -6.73 9.81 -0.39
N VAL A 110 -6.71 8.96 -1.41
CA VAL A 110 -7.88 8.14 -1.78
C VAL A 110 -8.27 7.19 -0.65
N ARG A 111 -7.29 6.64 0.08
CA ARG A 111 -7.57 5.76 1.22
C ARG A 111 -8.36 6.48 2.30
N ARG A 112 -7.94 7.71 2.64
CA ARG A 112 -8.62 8.58 3.61
C ARG A 112 -10.03 8.95 3.15
N LEU A 113 -10.20 9.21 1.86
CA LEU A 113 -11.51 9.48 1.26
C LEU A 113 -12.45 8.27 1.38
N LEU A 114 -11.97 7.08 1.03
CA LEU A 114 -12.75 5.84 1.17
C LEU A 114 -13.09 5.55 2.64
N ASP A 115 -12.16 5.77 3.57
CA ASP A 115 -12.39 5.60 5.00
C ASP A 115 -13.42 6.58 5.56
N ALA A 116 -13.50 7.80 5.02
CA ALA A 116 -14.58 8.74 5.36
C ALA A 116 -15.95 8.18 4.95
N HIS A 117 -16.10 7.62 3.74
CA HIS A 117 -17.33 6.96 3.32
C HIS A 117 -17.66 5.73 4.18
N ARG A 118 -16.66 4.90 4.51
CA ARG A 118 -16.85 3.74 5.39
C ARG A 118 -17.35 4.12 6.77
N ARG A 119 -16.73 5.13 7.39
CA ARG A 119 -17.15 5.64 8.70
C ARG A 119 -18.57 6.18 8.66
N ALA A 120 -18.97 6.75 7.52
CA ALA A 120 -20.34 7.19 7.31
C ALA A 120 -21.32 6.03 7.00
N GLY A 121 -20.84 4.79 6.92
CA GLY A 121 -21.63 3.61 6.59
C GLY A 121 -22.07 3.53 5.12
N HIS A 122 -21.53 4.39 4.24
CA HIS A 122 -21.90 4.46 2.83
C HIS A 122 -21.51 3.17 2.09
N ARG A 123 -22.31 2.77 1.10
CA ARG A 123 -21.96 1.66 0.19
C ARG A 123 -21.02 2.19 -0.89
N ILE A 124 -19.84 1.60 -1.02
CA ILE A 124 -18.80 2.02 -1.95
C ILE A 124 -18.77 1.08 -3.15
N VAL A 125 -18.73 1.63 -4.37
CA VAL A 125 -18.63 0.85 -5.61
C VAL A 125 -17.57 1.43 -6.54
N LEU A 126 -16.78 0.55 -7.17
CA LEU A 126 -15.85 0.92 -8.24
C LEU A 126 -16.58 0.83 -9.59
N ALA A 127 -16.60 1.91 -10.37
CA ALA A 127 -17.22 1.97 -11.68
C ALA A 127 -16.20 2.39 -12.75
N THR A 128 -15.71 1.43 -13.54
CA THR A 128 -14.55 1.65 -14.43
C THR A 128 -14.73 1.03 -15.80
N SER A 129 -14.13 1.66 -16.81
CA SER A 129 -14.01 1.06 -18.15
C SER A 129 -12.94 -0.04 -18.18
N ALA A 130 -11.99 -0.04 -17.24
CA ALA A 130 -10.97 -1.08 -17.13
C ALA A 130 -11.59 -2.47 -16.97
N THR A 131 -10.85 -3.50 -17.38
CA THR A 131 -11.32 -4.89 -17.22
C THR A 131 -11.25 -5.33 -15.77
N VAL A 132 -11.98 -6.41 -15.43
CA VAL A 132 -11.88 -7.04 -14.10
C VAL A 132 -10.42 -7.36 -13.72
N TYR A 133 -9.58 -7.75 -14.67
CA TYR A 133 -8.16 -8.04 -14.44
C TYR A 133 -7.34 -6.80 -14.05
N GLN A 134 -7.78 -5.60 -14.41
CA GLN A 134 -7.09 -4.37 -14.01
C GLN A 134 -7.66 -3.79 -12.71
N ALA A 135 -8.97 -3.95 -12.51
CA ALA A 135 -9.71 -3.32 -11.42
C ALA A 135 -9.67 -4.14 -10.12
N GLN A 136 -9.71 -5.48 -10.20
CA GLN A 136 -9.97 -6.35 -9.06
C GLN A 136 -8.95 -6.19 -7.92
N ASP A 137 -7.65 -6.18 -8.23
CA ASP A 137 -6.62 -6.07 -7.20
C ASP A 137 -6.56 -4.67 -6.59
N VAL A 138 -6.91 -3.62 -7.35
CA VAL A 138 -7.02 -2.26 -6.82
C VAL A 138 -8.23 -2.13 -5.90
N ALA A 139 -9.39 -2.63 -6.34
CA ALA A 139 -10.60 -2.67 -5.52
C ALA A 139 -10.36 -3.47 -4.23
N TYR A 140 -9.72 -4.63 -4.35
CA TYR A 140 -9.32 -5.44 -3.21
C TYR A 140 -8.40 -4.63 -2.29
N ASP A 141 -7.27 -4.08 -2.74
CA ASP A 141 -6.38 -3.28 -1.89
C ASP A 141 -7.12 -2.16 -1.16
N LEU A 142 -7.94 -1.43 -1.92
CA LEU A 142 -8.70 -0.30 -1.43
C LEU A 142 -9.90 -0.69 -0.58
N GLY A 143 -10.27 -1.97 -0.45
CA GLY A 143 -11.40 -2.45 0.34
C GLY A 143 -12.77 -2.11 -0.26
N ILE A 144 -12.86 -2.17 -1.58
CA ILE A 144 -14.09 -1.98 -2.35
C ILE A 144 -14.55 -3.36 -2.83
N ASP A 145 -15.67 -3.84 -2.30
CA ASP A 145 -16.17 -5.19 -2.60
C ASP A 145 -16.95 -5.24 -3.93
N GLU A 146 -17.55 -4.12 -4.32
CA GLU A 146 -18.45 -4.03 -5.47
C GLU A 146 -17.75 -3.39 -6.67
N ILE A 147 -17.75 -4.10 -7.81
CA ILE A 147 -17.01 -3.68 -9.01
C ILE A 147 -17.92 -3.76 -10.25
N LEU A 148 -18.23 -2.58 -10.79
CA LEU A 148 -18.83 -2.39 -12.10
C LEU A 148 -17.68 -2.14 -13.08
N CYS A 149 -17.36 -3.14 -13.91
CA CYS A 149 -16.25 -3.09 -14.88
C CYS A 149 -16.63 -3.66 -16.24
N SER A 150 -15.84 -3.36 -17.27
CA SER A 150 -15.94 -4.03 -18.57
C SER A 150 -15.51 -5.49 -18.43
N ARG A 151 -16.37 -6.45 -18.76
CA ARG A 151 -16.07 -7.89 -18.58
C ARG A 151 -15.76 -8.57 -19.91
N PRO A 152 -14.51 -9.07 -20.10
CA PRO A 152 -14.20 -9.94 -21.22
C PRO A 152 -15.02 -11.23 -21.15
N GLU A 153 -15.48 -11.70 -22.30
CA GLU A 153 -16.18 -12.98 -22.44
C GLU A 153 -15.17 -14.13 -22.34
N VAL A 154 -15.50 -15.12 -21.51
CA VAL A 154 -14.70 -16.31 -21.24
C VAL A 154 -15.55 -17.53 -21.56
N VAL A 155 -15.02 -18.42 -22.40
CA VAL A 155 -15.64 -19.70 -22.77
C VAL A 155 -14.60 -20.79 -22.55
N ASP A 156 -14.96 -21.84 -21.81
CA ASP A 156 -14.06 -22.95 -21.45
C ASP A 156 -12.72 -22.49 -20.81
N GLY A 157 -12.79 -21.43 -20.00
CA GLY A 157 -11.61 -20.84 -19.33
C GLY A 157 -10.71 -20.00 -20.26
N MET A 158 -11.13 -19.75 -21.50
CA MET A 158 -10.38 -19.02 -22.53
C MET A 158 -11.09 -17.72 -22.92
N LEU A 159 -10.32 -16.64 -23.09
CA LEU A 159 -10.89 -15.36 -23.54
C LEU A 159 -11.23 -15.43 -25.03
N THR A 160 -12.44 -14.99 -25.39
CA THR A 160 -12.90 -14.97 -26.78
C THR A 160 -12.40 -13.76 -27.58
N GLY A 161 -11.91 -12.74 -26.87
CA GLY A 161 -11.54 -11.43 -27.44
C GLY A 161 -12.71 -10.46 -27.55
N LYS A 162 -13.89 -10.79 -26.98
CA LYS A 162 -15.07 -9.93 -26.93
C LYS A 162 -15.40 -9.53 -25.48
N LEU A 163 -16.26 -8.54 -25.32
CA LEU A 163 -16.88 -8.22 -24.03
C LEU A 163 -18.25 -8.91 -23.91
N THR A 164 -18.67 -9.27 -22.71
CA THR A 164 -20.00 -9.85 -22.44
C THR A 164 -21.15 -8.84 -22.61
N GLY A 165 -20.82 -7.55 -22.73
CA GLY A 165 -21.73 -6.42 -22.89
C GLY A 165 -20.98 -5.18 -23.41
N PRO A 166 -21.63 -4.02 -23.48
CA PRO A 166 -20.93 -2.79 -23.85
C PRO A 166 -19.84 -2.44 -22.84
N ALA A 167 -18.78 -1.76 -23.29
CA ALA A 167 -17.76 -1.23 -22.40
C ALA A 167 -18.37 -0.25 -21.41
N LEU A 168 -17.95 -0.30 -20.13
CA LEU A 168 -18.41 0.62 -19.10
C LEU A 168 -17.73 1.99 -19.23
N TRP A 169 -18.07 2.70 -20.30
CA TRP A 169 -17.53 4.00 -20.66
C TRP A 169 -18.65 4.99 -20.92
N GLY A 170 -18.50 6.21 -20.43
CA GLY A 170 -19.49 7.28 -20.56
C GLY A 170 -20.92 6.89 -20.19
N PRO A 171 -21.91 7.00 -21.10
CA PRO A 171 -23.32 6.71 -20.79
C PRO A 171 -23.58 5.30 -20.24
N GLU A 172 -22.84 4.29 -20.69
CA GLU A 172 -23.00 2.91 -20.22
C GLU A 172 -22.49 2.74 -18.77
N LYS A 173 -21.42 3.47 -18.39
CA LYS A 173 -20.97 3.55 -17.00
C LYS A 173 -22.05 4.17 -16.10
N ALA A 174 -22.64 5.30 -16.54
CA ALA A 174 -23.72 5.95 -15.81
C ALA A 174 -24.95 5.04 -15.66
N LYS A 175 -25.33 4.30 -16.71
CA LYS A 175 -26.41 3.31 -16.66
C LYS A 175 -26.13 2.20 -15.65
N ALA A 176 -24.91 1.67 -15.62
CA ALA A 176 -24.52 0.64 -14.66
C ALA A 176 -24.60 1.15 -13.20
N VAL A 177 -24.12 2.37 -12.93
CA VAL A 177 -24.21 2.98 -11.59
C VAL A 177 -25.66 3.21 -11.18
N ARG A 178 -26.53 3.68 -12.09
CA ARG A 178 -27.97 3.85 -11.80
C ARG A 178 -28.66 2.54 -11.48
N ALA A 179 -28.41 1.49 -12.26
CA ALA A 179 -28.97 0.16 -12.03
C ALA A 179 -28.51 -0.41 -10.68
N PHE A 180 -27.23 -0.24 -10.34
CA PHE A 180 -26.69 -0.67 -9.05
C PHE A 180 -27.29 0.11 -7.88
N ALA A 181 -27.48 1.43 -8.02
CA ALA A 181 -28.11 2.26 -7.01
C ALA A 181 -29.58 1.83 -6.75
N GLU A 182 -30.32 1.53 -7.82
CA GLU A 182 -31.69 1.04 -7.75
C GLU A 182 -31.77 -0.31 -7.03
N GLU A 183 -30.92 -1.27 -7.38
CA GLU A 183 -30.83 -2.58 -6.71
C GLU A 183 -30.48 -2.44 -5.22
N ALA A 184 -29.59 -1.50 -4.88
CA ALA A 184 -29.19 -1.22 -3.51
C ALA A 184 -30.24 -0.43 -2.70
N GLY A 185 -31.34 0.03 -3.33
CA GLY A 185 -32.29 0.93 -2.70
C GLY A 185 -31.67 2.28 -2.27
N ALA A 186 -30.65 2.72 -3.01
CA ALA A 186 -29.87 3.92 -2.74
C ALA A 186 -30.34 5.07 -3.63
N PRO A 187 -30.96 6.14 -3.10
CA PRO A 187 -31.44 7.25 -3.91
C PRO A 187 -30.26 8.03 -4.51
N LEU A 188 -30.25 8.16 -5.85
CA LEU A 188 -29.19 8.86 -6.57
C LEU A 188 -29.05 10.33 -6.14
N SER A 189 -30.12 10.97 -5.69
CA SER A 189 -30.11 12.34 -5.15
C SER A 189 -29.25 12.50 -3.88
N GLU A 190 -28.91 11.40 -3.20
CA GLU A 190 -28.06 11.39 -2.01
C GLU A 190 -26.67 10.78 -2.30
N ALA A 191 -26.53 10.12 -3.45
CA ALA A 191 -25.32 9.43 -3.86
C ALA A 191 -24.18 10.38 -4.25
N PHE A 192 -22.96 9.87 -4.12
CA PHE A 192 -21.74 10.49 -4.60
C PHE A 192 -21.22 9.78 -5.84
N ALA A 193 -20.58 10.55 -6.73
CA ALA A 193 -19.82 10.02 -7.85
C ALA A 193 -18.52 10.81 -8.00
N TYR A 194 -17.42 10.09 -8.19
CA TYR A 194 -16.06 10.63 -8.31
C TYR A 194 -15.47 10.24 -9.66
N SER A 195 -15.01 11.21 -10.44
CA SER A 195 -14.26 10.95 -11.67
C SER A 195 -13.32 12.12 -12.03
N ASN A 196 -12.30 11.83 -12.83
CA ASN A 196 -11.37 12.79 -13.41
C ASN A 196 -11.67 13.13 -14.88
N GLY A 197 -12.45 12.32 -15.59
CA GLY A 197 -12.63 12.41 -17.05
C GLY A 197 -13.96 13.05 -17.46
N ALA A 198 -13.94 13.88 -18.51
CA ALA A 198 -15.18 14.46 -19.06
C ALA A 198 -16.13 13.43 -19.69
N GLU A 199 -15.63 12.24 -20.04
CA GLU A 199 -16.44 11.10 -20.45
C GLU A 199 -17.46 10.68 -19.39
N ASP A 200 -17.16 10.91 -18.11
CA ASP A 200 -17.98 10.46 -16.98
C ASP A 200 -18.98 11.52 -16.50
N VAL A 201 -19.11 12.64 -17.21
CA VAL A 201 -20.14 13.64 -16.96
C VAL A 201 -21.54 13.02 -16.86
N PRO A 202 -21.96 12.05 -17.70
CA PRO A 202 -23.27 11.40 -17.55
C PRO A 202 -23.46 10.66 -16.21
N MET A 203 -22.38 10.18 -15.58
CA MET A 203 -22.42 9.55 -14.27
C MET A 203 -22.47 10.61 -13.17
N LEU A 204 -21.62 11.62 -13.26
CA LEU A 204 -21.57 12.75 -12.30
C LEU A 204 -22.91 13.50 -12.25
N ASP A 205 -23.48 13.81 -13.41
CA ASP A 205 -24.76 14.51 -13.54
C ASP A 205 -25.96 13.68 -13.04
N SER A 206 -25.79 12.36 -12.91
CA SER A 206 -26.87 11.46 -12.45
C SER A 206 -27.03 11.39 -10.93
N VAL A 207 -26.10 11.96 -10.16
CA VAL A 207 -26.10 11.89 -8.69
C VAL A 207 -26.26 13.27 -8.05
N GLY A 208 -26.72 13.32 -6.80
CA GLY A 208 -26.89 14.58 -6.06
C GLY A 208 -25.58 15.18 -5.53
N ARG A 209 -24.48 14.40 -5.48
CA ARG A 209 -23.19 14.86 -4.95
C ARG A 209 -22.03 14.52 -5.91
N PRO A 210 -21.96 15.16 -7.08
CA PRO A 210 -20.86 14.98 -8.03
C PRO A 210 -19.55 15.58 -7.51
N VAL A 211 -18.46 14.86 -7.71
CA VAL A 211 -17.11 15.30 -7.35
C VAL A 211 -16.15 15.08 -8.53
N ALA A 212 -15.65 16.20 -9.06
CA ALA A 212 -14.58 16.22 -10.06
C ALA A 212 -13.23 16.04 -9.35
N LEU A 213 -12.74 14.80 -9.26
CA LEU A 213 -11.51 14.44 -8.57
C LEU A 213 -10.36 14.31 -9.58
N ASN A 214 -9.29 15.09 -9.41
CA ASN A 214 -8.18 15.19 -10.36
C ASN A 214 -8.60 15.56 -11.80
N PRO A 215 -9.56 16.48 -12.01
CA PRO A 215 -10.24 16.60 -13.29
C PRO A 215 -9.32 17.03 -14.42
N ASP A 216 -9.57 16.47 -15.61
CA ASP A 216 -9.03 17.00 -16.85
C ASP A 216 -9.54 18.44 -17.11
N ARG A 217 -8.96 19.11 -18.12
CA ARG A 217 -9.33 20.51 -18.42
C ARG A 217 -10.80 20.69 -18.76
N LYS A 218 -11.43 19.71 -19.43
CA LYS A 218 -12.84 19.78 -19.85
C LYS A 218 -13.74 19.59 -18.63
N LEU A 219 -13.50 18.55 -17.83
CA LEU A 219 -14.27 18.28 -16.62
C LEU A 219 -14.11 19.42 -15.59
N ALA A 220 -12.92 20.01 -15.46
CA ALA A 220 -12.71 21.16 -14.59
C ALA A 220 -13.55 22.38 -15.03
N GLY A 221 -13.74 22.57 -16.34
CA GLY A 221 -14.62 23.60 -16.89
C GLY A 221 -16.09 23.34 -16.55
N ILE A 222 -16.55 22.11 -16.71
CA ILE A 222 -17.92 21.69 -16.39
C ILE A 222 -18.19 21.81 -14.89
N ALA A 223 -17.30 21.28 -14.04
CA ALA A 223 -17.43 21.39 -12.59
C ALA A 223 -17.54 22.84 -12.12
N ARG A 224 -16.83 23.77 -12.77
CA ARG A 224 -16.94 25.21 -12.48
C ARG A 224 -18.29 25.79 -12.89
N ALA A 225 -18.82 25.38 -14.03
CA ALA A 225 -20.11 25.85 -14.55
C ALA A 225 -21.28 25.33 -13.70
N GLU A 226 -21.22 24.06 -13.31
CA GLU A 226 -22.27 23.37 -12.55
C GLU A 226 -22.12 23.48 -11.02
N GLY A 227 -21.04 24.12 -10.54
CA GLY A 227 -20.76 24.28 -9.10
C GLY A 227 -20.39 22.99 -8.37
N TRP A 228 -19.89 21.97 -9.09
CA TRP A 228 -19.46 20.70 -8.50
C TRP A 228 -18.18 20.87 -7.67
N LEU A 229 -18.03 20.04 -6.63
CA LEU A 229 -16.78 19.98 -5.89
C LEU A 229 -15.65 19.54 -6.82
N SER A 230 -14.54 20.30 -6.82
CA SER A 230 -13.39 20.02 -7.67
C SER A 230 -12.08 20.07 -6.89
N VAL A 231 -11.43 18.91 -6.74
CA VAL A 231 -10.23 18.72 -5.91
C VAL A 231 -9.15 18.02 -6.73
N ASN A 232 -7.91 18.49 -6.62
CA ASN A 232 -6.73 17.80 -7.14
C ASN A 232 -5.96 17.19 -5.97
N LEU A 233 -5.82 15.87 -5.98
CA LEU A 233 -5.01 15.13 -5.03
C LEU A 233 -3.52 15.23 -5.41
N PRO A 234 -2.62 15.33 -4.43
CA PRO A 234 -1.19 15.18 -4.67
C PRO A 234 -0.92 13.82 -5.32
N ARG A 235 -0.23 13.82 -6.46
CA ARG A 235 0.21 12.56 -7.08
C ARG A 235 1.15 11.84 -6.13
N PRO A 236 1.13 10.49 -6.08
CA PRO A 236 2.13 9.74 -5.33
C PRO A 236 3.52 10.15 -5.82
N GLU A 237 4.34 10.70 -4.92
CA GLU A 237 5.71 11.07 -5.27
C GLU A 237 6.50 9.79 -5.56
N ARG A 238 7.07 9.72 -6.76
CA ARG A 238 7.81 8.54 -7.21
C ARG A 238 9.11 8.94 -7.89
N GLY A 239 10.09 8.04 -7.73
CA GLY A 239 11.37 8.15 -8.39
C GLY A 239 12.30 9.17 -7.75
N ALA A 240 13.51 9.25 -8.29
CA ALA A 240 14.55 10.13 -7.78
C ALA A 240 14.27 11.59 -8.18
N THR A 241 13.53 12.34 -7.35
CA THR A 241 13.55 13.81 -7.47
C THR A 241 14.88 14.33 -6.94
N PRO A 242 15.43 15.45 -7.46
CA PRO A 242 16.71 15.98 -6.96
C PRO A 242 16.70 16.23 -5.46
N VAL A 243 15.61 16.79 -4.92
CA VAL A 243 15.46 17.10 -3.50
C VAL A 243 15.36 15.82 -2.67
N ALA A 244 14.49 14.88 -3.04
CA ALA A 244 14.32 13.63 -2.29
C ALA A 244 15.60 12.78 -2.32
N THR A 245 16.30 12.77 -3.46
CA THR A 245 17.59 12.07 -3.62
C THR A 245 18.66 12.69 -2.73
N ALA A 246 18.77 14.02 -2.70
CA ALA A 246 19.72 14.72 -1.83
C ALA A 246 19.42 14.46 -0.34
N ARG A 247 18.15 14.56 0.07
CA ARG A 247 17.70 14.25 1.44
C ARG A 247 18.00 12.81 1.84
N THR A 248 17.70 11.85 0.96
CA THR A 248 18.00 10.43 1.21
C THR A 248 19.50 10.21 1.32
N GLY A 249 20.31 10.85 0.47
CA GLY A 249 21.77 10.81 0.55
C GLY A 249 22.29 11.34 1.89
N LEU A 250 21.79 12.51 2.34
CA LEU A 250 22.12 13.09 3.64
C LEU A 250 21.74 12.16 4.80
N ALA A 251 20.56 11.53 4.75
CA ALA A 251 20.11 10.59 5.76
C ALA A 251 21.03 9.36 5.84
N LEU A 252 21.45 8.80 4.70
CA LEU A 252 22.41 7.70 4.65
C LEU A 252 23.78 8.13 5.20
N SER A 253 24.26 9.33 4.85
CA SER A 253 25.51 9.88 5.41
C SER A 253 25.44 10.05 6.92
N ALA A 254 24.30 10.50 7.45
CA ALA A 254 24.09 10.62 8.88
C ALA A 254 24.05 9.26 9.60
N LEU A 255 23.46 8.23 9.00
CA LEU A 255 23.51 6.86 9.53
C LEU A 255 24.94 6.32 9.57
N MET A 256 25.75 6.58 8.53
CA MET A 256 27.15 6.17 8.50
C MET A 256 27.98 6.94 9.56
N ALA A 257 27.75 8.25 9.69
CA ALA A 257 28.43 9.08 10.68
C ALA A 257 28.10 8.64 12.13
N THR A 258 26.82 8.40 12.43
CA THR A 258 26.40 7.88 13.74
C THR A 258 26.96 6.48 13.99
N THR A 259 27.04 5.63 12.97
CA THR A 259 27.70 4.31 13.05
C THR A 259 29.18 4.43 13.42
N ALA A 260 29.92 5.33 12.78
CA ALA A 260 31.33 5.58 13.08
C ALA A 260 31.55 6.12 14.51
N LEU A 261 30.67 7.02 14.96
CA LEU A 261 30.69 7.54 16.33
C LEU A 261 30.38 6.44 17.36
N GLY A 262 29.35 5.63 17.10
CA GLY A 262 28.99 4.50 17.95
C GLY A 262 30.12 3.48 18.06
N ALA A 263 30.74 3.11 16.94
CA ALA A 263 31.90 2.21 16.92
C ALA A 263 33.07 2.78 17.75
N THR A 264 33.39 4.06 17.57
CA THR A 264 34.43 4.75 18.35
C THR A 264 34.13 4.71 19.85
N ALA A 265 32.90 5.06 20.25
CA ALA A 265 32.47 5.00 21.64
C ALA A 265 32.50 3.57 22.21
N GLY A 266 32.17 2.56 21.40
CA GLY A 266 32.29 1.15 21.75
C GLY A 266 33.71 0.71 22.04
N VAL A 267 34.66 1.14 21.21
CA VAL A 267 36.09 0.89 21.41
C VAL A 267 36.58 1.57 22.69
N LEU A 268 36.24 2.84 22.88
CA LEU A 268 36.67 3.60 24.06
C LEU A 268 36.08 3.08 25.37
N SER A 269 34.83 2.63 25.35
CA SER A 269 34.14 2.08 26.53
C SER A 269 34.39 0.60 26.76
N GLY A 270 35.00 -0.11 25.80
CA GLY A 270 35.11 -1.58 25.81
C GLY A 270 33.75 -2.30 25.74
N ASN A 271 32.66 -1.60 25.42
CA ASN A 271 31.30 -2.13 25.48
C ASN A 271 30.57 -1.98 24.14
N ARG A 272 30.41 -3.11 23.43
CA ARG A 272 29.68 -3.17 22.15
C ARG A 272 28.22 -2.76 22.29
N ARG A 273 27.58 -2.98 23.45
CA ARG A 273 26.20 -2.58 23.71
C ARG A 273 26.04 -1.07 23.74
N THR A 274 27.02 -0.35 24.30
CA THR A 274 27.07 1.12 24.25
C THR A 274 27.13 1.62 22.82
N ALA A 275 27.95 0.99 21.97
CA ALA A 275 28.05 1.32 20.55
C ALA A 275 26.72 1.16 19.82
N ALA A 276 26.09 -0.02 19.97
CA ALA A 276 24.80 -0.33 19.34
C ALA A 276 23.70 0.61 19.81
N ASN A 277 23.64 0.90 21.12
CA ASN A 277 22.62 1.75 21.72
C ASN A 277 22.72 3.20 21.23
N LEU A 278 23.93 3.76 21.06
CA LEU A 278 24.10 5.09 20.50
C LEU A 278 23.57 5.19 19.06
N VAL A 279 23.87 4.18 18.24
CA VAL A 279 23.43 4.16 16.85
C VAL A 279 21.93 3.96 16.75
N GLY A 280 21.36 3.02 17.51
CA GLY A 280 19.92 2.79 17.52
C GLY A 280 19.13 3.99 18.04
N THR A 281 19.66 4.74 19.01
CA THR A 281 18.96 5.89 19.61
C THR A 281 18.97 7.10 18.68
N TYR A 282 20.12 7.45 18.10
CA TYR A 282 20.27 8.72 17.37
C TYR A 282 20.24 8.57 15.85
N GLY A 283 20.73 7.45 15.31
CA GLY A 283 20.85 7.23 13.87
C GLY A 283 19.50 7.30 13.15
N PRO A 284 18.52 6.46 13.54
CA PRO A 284 17.22 6.43 12.91
C PRO A 284 16.46 7.77 12.97
N ASP A 285 16.41 8.43 14.13
CA ASP A 285 15.72 9.71 14.30
C ASP A 285 16.31 10.81 13.41
N LEU A 286 17.65 10.94 13.40
CA LEU A 286 18.33 11.91 12.55
C LEU A 286 18.11 11.61 11.06
N ALA A 287 18.18 10.34 10.66
CA ALA A 287 17.95 9.92 9.28
C ALA A 287 16.53 10.26 8.80
N LEU A 288 15.52 9.97 9.61
CA LEU A 288 14.12 10.27 9.30
C LEU A 288 13.91 11.79 9.14
N ARG A 289 14.44 12.60 10.07
CA ARG A 289 14.37 14.06 9.99
C ARG A 289 15.04 14.63 8.74
N LEU A 290 16.20 14.08 8.34
CA LEU A 290 16.91 14.49 7.12
C LEU A 290 16.17 14.10 5.84
N CYS A 291 15.43 12.98 5.85
CA CYS A 291 14.49 12.62 4.80
C CYS A 291 13.27 13.58 4.74
N GLY A 292 13.04 14.39 5.78
CA GLY A 292 11.83 15.20 5.93
C GLY A 292 10.62 14.36 6.34
N VAL A 293 10.84 13.24 7.04
CA VAL A 293 9.79 12.38 7.57
C VAL A 293 9.48 12.78 9.00
N ASP A 294 8.25 13.24 9.22
CA ASP A 294 7.71 13.43 10.57
C ASP A 294 7.06 12.14 11.05
N VAL A 295 7.25 11.78 12.32
CA VAL A 295 6.81 10.49 12.87
C VAL A 295 5.98 10.72 14.11
N HIS A 296 4.71 10.33 14.03
CA HIS A 296 3.76 10.36 15.13
C HIS A 296 3.66 8.97 15.76
N ILE A 297 3.96 8.87 17.06
CA ILE A 297 3.95 7.60 17.78
C ILE A 297 2.87 7.65 18.86
N THR A 298 1.94 6.69 18.82
CA THR A 298 0.95 6.46 19.87
C THR A 298 1.36 5.23 20.68
N GLY A 299 1.20 5.29 22.00
CA GLY A 299 1.50 4.15 22.89
C GLY A 299 3.00 3.88 23.08
N GLU A 300 3.87 4.88 22.86
CA GLU A 300 5.34 4.72 22.93
C GLU A 300 5.83 4.02 24.21
N ASP A 301 5.17 4.26 25.35
CA ASP A 301 5.48 3.61 26.63
C ASP A 301 5.42 2.07 26.57
N ASN A 302 4.56 1.50 25.72
CA ASN A 302 4.46 0.06 25.52
C ASN A 302 5.76 -0.55 24.97
N ALA A 303 6.57 0.23 24.24
CA ALA A 303 7.88 -0.21 23.76
C ALA A 303 8.91 -0.35 24.89
N TRP A 304 8.65 0.28 26.04
CA TRP A 304 9.57 0.37 27.16
C TRP A 304 9.12 -0.39 28.41
N ASN A 305 7.82 -0.55 28.60
CA ASN A 305 7.24 -1.21 29.77
C ASN A 305 7.47 -2.73 29.80
N ALA A 306 7.75 -3.36 28.65
CA ALA A 306 7.94 -4.81 28.55
C ALA A 306 9.21 -5.15 27.75
N ARG A 307 10.35 -5.23 28.44
CA ARG A 307 11.65 -5.57 27.84
C ARG A 307 12.40 -6.61 28.68
N PRO A 308 13.09 -7.59 28.06
CA PRO A 308 13.18 -7.85 26.62
C PRO A 308 11.84 -8.33 26.04
N ALA A 309 11.63 -8.05 24.75
CA ALA A 309 10.41 -8.41 24.01
C ALA A 309 10.74 -8.81 22.57
N VAL A 310 9.78 -9.48 21.93
CA VAL A 310 9.74 -9.61 20.47
C VAL A 310 8.83 -8.52 19.91
N PHE A 311 9.43 -7.49 19.31
CA PHE A 311 8.72 -6.43 18.61
C PHE A 311 8.31 -6.92 17.21
N MET A 312 7.02 -7.03 16.97
CA MET A 312 6.49 -7.41 15.66
C MET A 312 5.98 -6.18 14.94
N PHE A 313 6.28 -6.05 13.65
CA PHE A 313 5.80 -4.93 12.83
C PHE A 313 5.39 -5.35 11.43
N ASN A 314 4.39 -4.69 10.85
CA ASN A 314 4.02 -4.88 9.45
C ASN A 314 5.07 -4.24 8.54
N HIS A 315 5.34 -4.85 7.39
CA HIS A 315 6.50 -4.46 6.59
C HIS A 315 6.06 -4.00 5.20
N GLN A 316 6.18 -2.72 4.90
CA GLN A 316 5.81 -2.12 3.61
C GLN A 316 7.00 -1.42 2.94
N SER A 317 7.91 -0.85 3.74
CA SER A 317 8.98 0.01 3.26
C SER A 317 10.35 -0.37 3.81
N SER A 318 11.41 0.13 3.17
CA SER A 318 12.74 0.14 3.78
C SER A 318 12.84 1.17 4.91
N LEU A 319 11.95 2.18 4.94
CA LEU A 319 11.83 3.13 6.06
C LEU A 319 11.44 2.43 7.37
N ASP A 320 10.77 1.29 7.32
CA ASP A 320 10.33 0.54 8.50
C ASP A 320 11.49 0.25 9.45
N MET A 321 12.70 0.00 8.95
CA MET A 321 13.87 -0.24 9.82
C MET A 321 14.25 1.01 10.63
N LEU A 322 14.10 2.20 10.05
CA LEU A 322 14.36 3.46 10.74
C LEU A 322 13.23 3.79 11.71
N LEU A 323 11.98 3.55 11.33
CA LEU A 323 10.82 3.75 12.20
C LEU A 323 10.92 2.87 13.46
N ILE A 324 11.25 1.59 13.28
CA ILE A 324 11.45 0.63 14.37
C ILE A 324 12.65 1.01 15.23
N GLY A 325 13.74 1.48 14.62
CA GLY A 325 14.88 2.03 15.35
C GLY A 325 14.49 3.23 16.22
N LYS A 326 13.68 4.16 15.69
CA LYS A 326 13.18 5.32 16.42
C LYS A 326 12.25 4.95 17.59
N VAL A 327 11.41 3.94 17.43
CA VAL A 327 10.49 3.46 18.49
C VAL A 327 11.25 2.73 19.61
N ILE A 328 12.14 1.80 19.25
CA ILE A 328 12.77 0.89 20.23
C ILE A 328 14.07 1.45 20.82
N GLN A 329 14.79 2.27 20.03
CA GLN A 329 16.01 3.02 20.35
C GLN A 329 17.24 2.20 20.76
N ARG A 330 17.18 1.47 21.88
CA ARG A 330 18.34 0.77 22.46
C ARG A 330 17.99 -0.65 22.87
N ASP A 331 18.98 -1.46 23.24
CA ASP A 331 18.81 -2.81 23.79
C ASP A 331 17.97 -3.73 22.90
N ALA A 332 18.11 -3.56 21.58
CA ALA A 332 17.40 -4.33 20.58
C ALA A 332 18.24 -4.62 19.36
N THR A 333 17.90 -5.70 18.67
CA THR A 333 18.46 -6.07 17.37
C THR A 333 17.36 -6.50 16.40
N GLY A 334 17.68 -6.61 15.13
CA GLY A 334 16.76 -7.06 14.08
C GLY A 334 17.02 -8.50 13.64
N VAL A 335 16.01 -9.12 13.04
CA VAL A 335 16.17 -10.36 12.24
C VAL A 335 15.98 -10.04 10.77
N ALA A 336 17.03 -10.25 9.97
CA ALA A 336 17.03 -9.99 8.53
C ALA A 336 17.24 -11.28 7.72
N LYS A 337 16.97 -11.21 6.41
CA LYS A 337 17.31 -12.29 5.48
C LYS A 337 18.82 -12.36 5.27
N LYS A 338 19.37 -13.56 5.09
CA LYS A 338 20.81 -13.76 4.85
C LYS A 338 21.36 -12.93 3.68
N GLU A 339 20.60 -12.74 2.61
CA GLU A 339 21.03 -11.92 1.48
C GLU A 339 21.24 -10.46 1.85
N ALA A 340 20.53 -9.94 2.86
CA ALA A 340 20.68 -8.56 3.33
C ALA A 340 22.04 -8.28 3.98
N SER A 341 22.77 -9.30 4.43
CA SER A 341 24.13 -9.13 4.99
C SER A 341 25.15 -8.68 3.93
N HIS A 342 24.84 -8.90 2.65
CA HIS A 342 25.71 -8.53 1.52
C HIS A 342 25.36 -7.15 0.96
N ASP A 343 24.32 -6.51 1.47
CA ASP A 343 23.94 -5.17 1.03
C ASP A 343 24.86 -4.13 1.67
N PRO A 344 25.72 -3.44 0.89
CA PRO A 344 26.67 -2.48 1.44
C PRO A 344 26.00 -1.31 2.17
N ARG A 345 24.70 -1.06 1.92
CA ARG A 345 23.91 -0.03 2.62
C ARG A 345 23.60 -0.39 4.07
N PHE A 346 23.47 -1.69 4.34
CA PHE A 346 23.03 -2.21 5.65
C PHE A 346 24.13 -2.95 6.39
N ALA A 347 25.20 -3.37 5.72
CA ALA A 347 26.25 -4.20 6.30
C ALA A 347 26.91 -3.57 7.55
N ALA A 348 27.32 -2.30 7.48
CA ALA A 348 27.99 -1.63 8.61
C ALA A 348 27.07 -1.45 9.83
N VAL A 349 25.84 -0.98 9.59
CA VAL A 349 24.82 -0.80 10.63
C VAL A 349 24.42 -2.16 11.22
N GLY A 350 24.16 -3.16 10.36
CA GLY A 350 23.74 -4.49 10.76
C GLY A 350 24.81 -5.24 11.55
N MET A 351 26.09 -5.04 11.23
CA MET A 351 27.20 -5.57 12.01
C MET A 351 27.25 -4.95 13.41
N LEU A 352 27.08 -3.63 13.52
CA LEU A 352 27.12 -2.94 14.80
C LEU A 352 25.92 -3.27 15.70
N LEU A 353 24.73 -3.39 15.11
CA LEU A 353 23.51 -3.77 15.81
C LEU A 353 23.38 -5.29 16.02
N ASP A 354 24.39 -6.07 15.64
CA ASP A 354 24.42 -7.54 15.77
C ASP A 354 23.15 -8.20 15.21
N VAL A 355 22.75 -7.80 14.00
CA VAL A 355 21.55 -8.30 13.32
C VAL A 355 21.65 -9.79 13.07
N ALA A 356 20.63 -10.54 13.47
CA ALA A 356 20.55 -11.96 13.21
C ALA A 356 20.12 -12.21 11.75
N TYR A 357 21.02 -12.78 10.95
CA TYR A 357 20.74 -13.15 9.56
C TYR A 357 20.27 -14.60 9.49
N VAL A 358 19.06 -14.82 9.00
CA VAL A 358 18.44 -16.16 8.92
C VAL A 358 18.22 -16.54 7.46
N ASP A 359 18.63 -17.77 7.11
CA ASP A 359 18.25 -18.42 5.85
C ASP A 359 16.85 -19.03 6.00
N ARG A 360 15.94 -18.63 5.11
CA ARG A 360 14.51 -18.95 5.21
C ARG A 360 14.08 -20.01 4.20
N THR A 361 15.03 -20.64 3.52
CA THR A 361 14.75 -21.64 2.46
C THR A 361 14.63 -23.07 2.99
N ASP A 362 15.03 -23.33 4.24
CA ASP A 362 15.00 -24.68 4.81
C ASP A 362 14.12 -24.75 6.07
N SER A 363 12.98 -25.43 5.95
CA SER A 363 11.98 -25.58 7.02
C SER A 363 12.32 -26.69 8.04
N ALA A 364 13.37 -27.49 7.81
CA ALA A 364 13.68 -28.64 8.67
C ALA A 364 14.58 -28.29 9.88
N GLN A 365 15.37 -27.20 9.82
CA GLN A 365 16.32 -26.80 10.89
C GLN A 365 15.88 -25.58 11.72
N ALA A 366 14.59 -25.25 11.72
CA ALA A 366 14.08 -23.99 12.27
C ALA A 366 14.33 -23.77 13.79
N ARG A 367 14.52 -24.82 14.58
CA ARG A 367 14.77 -24.70 16.04
C ARG A 367 16.22 -24.30 16.35
N GLU A 368 17.21 -24.91 15.70
CA GLU A 368 18.63 -24.52 15.92
C GLU A 368 18.93 -23.14 15.34
N ALA A 369 18.33 -22.79 14.19
CA ALA A 369 18.52 -21.49 13.56
C ALA A 369 18.04 -20.31 14.43
N LEU A 370 17.12 -20.55 15.37
CA LEU A 370 16.59 -19.52 16.28
C LEU A 370 17.35 -19.43 17.61
N LYS A 371 18.19 -20.41 17.95
CA LYS A 371 18.89 -20.45 19.25
C LYS A 371 19.70 -19.18 19.56
N PRO A 372 20.50 -18.62 18.63
CA PRO A 372 21.22 -17.36 18.88
C PRO A 372 20.28 -16.18 19.19
N ALA A 373 19.10 -16.15 18.61
CA ALA A 373 18.10 -15.12 18.87
C ALA A 373 17.45 -15.31 20.25
N VAL A 374 17.17 -16.54 20.67
CA VAL A 374 16.68 -16.85 22.03
C VAL A 374 17.71 -16.44 23.09
N ASP A 375 18.99 -16.74 22.86
CA ASP A 375 20.06 -16.39 23.80
C ASP A 375 20.22 -14.87 23.95
N LYS A 376 20.04 -14.10 22.85
CA LYS A 376 20.00 -12.63 22.88
C LYS A 376 18.85 -12.09 23.74
N LEU A 377 17.65 -12.65 23.58
CA LEU A 377 16.49 -12.27 24.41
C LEU A 377 16.73 -12.56 25.89
N ARG A 378 17.24 -13.76 26.21
CA ARG A 378 17.60 -14.11 27.60
C ARG A 378 18.72 -13.25 28.17
N GLY A 379 19.62 -12.74 27.32
CA GLY A 379 20.65 -11.76 27.68
C GLY A 379 20.15 -10.31 27.81
N GLY A 380 18.84 -10.08 27.70
CA GLY A 380 18.22 -8.76 27.85
C GLY A 380 18.26 -7.89 26.59
N THR A 381 18.43 -8.49 25.40
CA THR A 381 18.36 -7.80 24.11
C THR A 381 17.07 -8.15 23.39
N SER A 382 16.22 -7.17 23.13
CA SER A 382 14.95 -7.34 22.41
C SER A 382 15.16 -7.66 20.93
N ILE A 383 14.16 -8.24 20.28
CA ILE A 383 14.24 -8.57 18.85
C ILE A 383 13.10 -7.94 18.07
N ALA A 384 13.42 -7.20 17.01
CA ALA A 384 12.45 -6.71 16.05
C ALA A 384 12.35 -7.63 14.82
N ILE A 385 11.12 -7.98 14.44
CA ILE A 385 10.86 -8.88 13.32
C ILE A 385 9.57 -8.53 12.58
N ALA A 386 9.63 -8.56 11.25
CA ALA A 386 8.44 -8.54 10.40
C ALA A 386 7.90 -9.97 10.21
N PRO A 387 6.74 -10.33 10.80
CA PRO A 387 6.23 -11.69 10.74
C PRO A 387 5.79 -12.10 9.32
N GLU A 388 5.47 -11.16 8.43
CA GLU A 388 5.18 -11.42 7.00
C GLU A 388 6.41 -11.94 6.23
N GLY A 389 7.61 -11.51 6.66
CA GLY A 389 8.90 -11.94 6.10
C GLY A 389 9.27 -11.33 4.74
N THR A 390 8.41 -10.52 4.12
CA THR A 390 8.66 -9.72 2.92
C THR A 390 7.89 -8.41 2.99
N ARG A 391 8.39 -7.37 2.31
CA ARG A 391 7.66 -6.10 2.16
C ARG A 391 6.37 -6.31 1.36
N SER A 392 5.25 -5.96 1.96
CA SER A 392 3.93 -5.97 1.37
C SER A 392 3.80 -4.84 0.34
N PRO A 393 3.22 -5.13 -0.83
CA PRO A 393 3.00 -4.14 -1.89
C PRO A 393 1.77 -3.27 -1.64
N THR A 394 1.12 -3.43 -0.49
CA THR A 394 -0.18 -2.88 -0.14
C THR A 394 -0.24 -2.62 1.36
N PRO A 395 -1.11 -1.72 1.84
CA PRO A 395 -1.39 -1.60 3.26
C PRO A 395 -1.94 -2.88 3.91
N ARG A 396 -2.60 -3.73 3.12
CA ARG A 396 -3.09 -5.03 3.58
C ARG A 396 -1.98 -5.96 4.03
N LEU A 397 -2.18 -6.58 5.19
CA LEU A 397 -1.27 -7.57 5.77
C LEU A 397 -1.28 -8.88 5.00
N GLY A 398 -0.09 -9.43 4.79
CA GLY A 398 0.11 -10.81 4.39
C GLY A 398 -0.04 -11.80 5.55
N ARG A 399 0.20 -13.08 5.26
CA ARG A 399 0.23 -14.14 6.26
C ARG A 399 1.40 -13.95 7.22
N PHE A 400 1.14 -14.04 8.53
CA PHE A 400 2.17 -14.04 9.55
C PHE A 400 2.82 -15.44 9.67
N LYS A 401 4.15 -15.47 9.66
CA LYS A 401 4.96 -16.68 9.86
C LYS A 401 5.20 -16.93 11.35
N LYS A 402 5.24 -18.20 11.75
CA LYS A 402 5.35 -18.65 13.15
C LYS A 402 6.70 -18.38 13.82
N GLY A 403 7.76 -18.09 13.07
CA GLY A 403 9.13 -18.03 13.61
C GLY A 403 9.32 -17.03 14.76
N GLY A 404 8.76 -15.82 14.64
CA GLY A 404 8.83 -14.81 15.70
C GLY A 404 8.02 -15.18 16.95
N PHE A 405 6.93 -15.94 16.78
CA PHE A 405 6.10 -16.39 17.89
C PHE A 405 6.80 -17.50 18.69
N HIS A 406 7.40 -18.48 17.98
CA HIS A 406 8.24 -19.48 18.63
C HIS A 406 9.42 -18.87 19.39
N LEU A 407 10.03 -17.82 18.83
CA LEU A 407 11.11 -17.09 19.48
C LEU A 407 10.65 -16.47 20.81
N ALA A 408 9.50 -15.79 20.81
CA ALA A 408 8.93 -15.19 22.01
C ALA A 408 8.60 -16.24 23.08
N MET A 409 7.94 -17.33 22.70
CA MET A 409 7.60 -18.45 23.60
C MET A 409 8.84 -19.11 24.21
N GLN A 410 9.86 -19.41 23.40
CA GLN A 410 11.08 -20.09 23.88
C GLN A 410 11.92 -19.21 24.82
N ALA A 411 11.90 -17.90 24.60
CA ALA A 411 12.57 -16.94 25.46
C ALA A 411 11.74 -16.57 26.71
N GLY A 412 10.43 -16.87 26.73
CA GLY A 412 9.53 -16.49 27.81
C GLY A 412 9.30 -14.97 27.88
N VAL A 413 9.26 -14.31 26.72
CA VAL A 413 9.12 -12.85 26.60
C VAL A 413 7.81 -12.48 25.90
N PRO A 414 7.25 -11.30 26.18
CA PRO A 414 6.05 -10.84 25.49
C PRO A 414 6.32 -10.46 24.03
N ILE A 415 5.24 -10.42 23.25
CA ILE A 415 5.21 -9.85 21.90
C ILE A 415 4.67 -8.42 22.01
N VAL A 416 5.34 -7.45 21.41
CA VAL A 416 4.85 -6.06 21.33
C VAL A 416 4.53 -5.74 19.86
N PRO A 417 3.24 -5.62 19.49
CA PRO A 417 2.84 -5.22 18.14
C PRO A 417 3.14 -3.75 17.86
N ILE A 418 3.72 -3.45 16.70
CA ILE A 418 3.98 -2.09 16.20
C ILE A 418 3.34 -1.97 14.82
N VAL A 419 2.30 -1.14 14.70
CA VAL A 419 1.54 -0.95 13.46
C VAL A 419 1.99 0.32 12.76
N ILE A 420 2.44 0.19 11.51
CA ILE A 420 2.93 1.27 10.64
C ILE A 420 1.91 1.50 9.52
N HIS A 421 1.34 2.71 9.39
CA HIS A 421 0.18 2.94 8.52
C HIS A 421 0.53 3.20 7.04
N ASN A 422 1.53 4.06 6.78
CA ASN A 422 1.70 4.65 5.46
C ASN A 422 3.17 4.84 5.03
N ALA A 423 4.10 4.08 5.62
CA ALA A 423 5.52 4.16 5.24
C ALA A 423 5.77 3.83 3.76
N GLY A 424 4.93 2.98 3.16
CA GLY A 424 4.97 2.66 1.73
C GLY A 424 4.69 3.85 0.81
N ASP A 425 3.91 4.84 1.25
CA ASP A 425 3.59 6.04 0.47
C ASP A 425 4.79 7.00 0.40
N LEU A 426 5.66 7.01 1.42
CA LEU A 426 6.86 7.86 1.48
C LEU A 426 8.07 7.19 0.83
N MET A 427 8.16 5.87 0.89
CA MET A 427 9.22 5.12 0.22
C MET A 427 8.67 3.77 -0.23
N TRP A 428 8.30 3.72 -1.51
CA TRP A 428 7.75 2.51 -2.11
C TRP A 428 8.71 1.32 -2.00
N ARG A 429 8.14 0.12 -2.03
CA ARG A 429 8.90 -1.13 -2.07
C ARG A 429 9.98 -1.08 -3.16
N ASN A 430 11.20 -1.44 -2.77
CA ASN A 430 12.40 -1.42 -3.62
C ASN A 430 12.84 -0.05 -4.15
N SER A 431 12.20 1.06 -3.74
CA SER A 431 12.75 2.39 -3.96
C SER A 431 14.08 2.55 -3.22
N PHE A 432 14.95 3.38 -3.76
CA PHE A 432 16.17 3.85 -3.09
C PHE A 432 16.04 5.26 -2.54
N VAL A 433 14.90 5.92 -2.79
CA VAL A 433 14.66 7.31 -2.46
C VAL A 433 13.42 7.39 -1.56
N ALA A 434 13.57 8.10 -0.45
CA ALA A 434 12.50 8.44 0.48
C ALA A 434 12.01 9.87 0.21
N HIS A 435 10.70 10.05 0.31
CA HIS A 435 10.00 11.32 0.16
C HIS A 435 9.61 11.87 1.54
N ALA A 436 9.52 13.20 1.63
CA ALA A 436 9.09 13.86 2.85
C ALA A 436 7.59 13.63 3.08
N GLY A 437 7.17 13.59 4.34
CA GLY A 437 5.79 13.35 4.71
C GLY A 437 5.64 12.93 6.16
N GLU A 438 4.42 12.61 6.56
CA GLU A 438 4.10 12.13 7.90
C GLU A 438 3.97 10.62 7.89
N VAL A 439 4.48 9.95 8.93
CA VAL A 439 4.24 8.53 9.20
C VAL A 439 3.65 8.37 10.60
N TYR A 440 2.65 7.51 10.69
CA TYR A 440 1.98 7.19 11.94
C TYR A 440 2.34 5.78 12.39
N VAL A 441 2.62 5.63 13.68
CA VAL A 441 3.02 4.37 14.31
C VAL A 441 2.24 4.17 15.60
N ASP A 442 1.51 3.06 15.71
CA ASP A 442 0.85 2.66 16.95
C ASP A 442 1.63 1.50 17.60
N VAL A 443 2.08 1.69 18.83
CA VAL A 443 2.72 0.65 19.64
C VAL A 443 1.68 0.09 20.60
N LEU A 444 1.24 -1.13 20.33
CA LEU A 444 0.16 -1.77 21.08
C LEU A 444 0.66 -2.38 22.38
N GLU A 445 -0.29 -2.69 23.27
CA GLU A 445 0.02 -3.31 24.56
C GLU A 445 0.78 -4.64 24.39
N PRO A 446 1.75 -4.93 25.28
CA PRO A 446 2.47 -6.19 25.27
C PRO A 446 1.54 -7.39 25.45
N ILE A 447 1.74 -8.41 24.62
CA ILE A 447 0.99 -9.67 24.64
C ILE A 447 1.85 -10.71 25.34
N SER A 448 1.40 -11.18 26.50
CA SER A 448 2.08 -12.27 27.21
C SER A 448 2.04 -13.56 26.39
N THR A 449 3.17 -14.26 26.34
CA THR A 449 3.28 -15.61 25.74
C THR A 449 3.17 -16.71 26.81
N GLU A 450 2.90 -16.34 28.06
CA GLU A 450 2.71 -17.28 29.15
C GLU A 450 1.52 -18.20 28.89
N GLY A 451 1.74 -19.51 29.05
CA GLY A 451 0.71 -20.53 28.83
C GLY A 451 0.45 -20.90 27.37
N TRP A 452 1.09 -20.26 26.39
CA TRP A 452 0.97 -20.65 24.98
C TRP A 452 1.65 -22.00 24.73
N THR A 453 1.06 -22.83 23.89
CA THR A 453 1.61 -24.12 23.48
C THR A 453 1.83 -24.18 21.96
N VAL A 454 2.40 -25.27 21.45
CA VAL A 454 2.61 -25.40 20.00
C VAL A 454 1.29 -25.70 19.29
N GLU A 455 0.37 -26.38 19.99
CA GLU A 455 -0.94 -26.81 19.52
C GLU A 455 -1.89 -25.63 19.30
N ASP A 456 -1.85 -24.60 20.15
CA ASP A 456 -2.69 -23.41 20.05
C ASP A 456 -2.04 -22.24 19.30
N LEU A 457 -0.80 -22.39 18.85
CA LEU A 457 -0.02 -21.33 18.22
C LEU A 457 -0.69 -20.71 16.99
N ASP A 458 -1.37 -21.51 16.16
CA ASP A 458 -2.09 -20.98 14.98
C ASP A 458 -3.20 -20.00 15.37
N LYS A 459 -3.87 -20.25 16.50
CA LYS A 459 -4.89 -19.35 17.04
C LYS A 459 -4.25 -18.03 17.48
N HIS A 460 -3.18 -18.09 18.28
CA HIS A 460 -2.49 -16.88 18.75
C HIS A 460 -1.89 -16.05 17.60
N VAL A 461 -1.37 -16.71 16.55
CA VAL A 461 -0.90 -16.02 15.34
C VAL A 461 -2.03 -15.27 14.65
N ALA A 462 -3.22 -15.88 14.56
CA ALA A 462 -4.40 -15.24 13.98
C ALA A 462 -4.86 -14.05 14.82
N GLU A 463 -4.95 -14.19 16.14
CA GLU A 463 -5.34 -13.11 17.06
C GLU A 463 -4.39 -11.92 17.01
N VAL A 464 -3.06 -12.16 16.99
CA VAL A 464 -2.08 -11.08 16.86
C VAL A 464 -2.21 -10.39 15.51
N ARG A 465 -2.41 -11.14 14.41
CA ARG A 465 -2.63 -10.55 13.09
C ARG A 465 -3.91 -9.71 13.03
N GLU A 466 -5.00 -10.19 13.64
CA GLU A 466 -6.27 -9.48 13.72
C GLU A 466 -6.12 -8.12 14.42
N ARG A 467 -5.35 -8.05 15.52
CA ARG A 467 -5.02 -6.77 16.18
C ARG A 467 -4.34 -5.77 15.24
N PHE A 468 -3.43 -6.21 14.36
CA PHE A 468 -2.85 -5.32 13.36
C PHE A 468 -3.91 -4.88 12.33
N ASP A 469 -4.72 -5.80 11.83
CA ASP A 469 -5.76 -5.50 10.85
C ASP A 469 -6.79 -4.51 11.43
N ASP A 470 -7.18 -4.64 12.70
CA ASP A 470 -8.12 -3.75 13.38
C ASP A 470 -7.58 -2.32 13.47
N VAL A 471 -6.30 -2.17 13.87
CA VAL A 471 -5.66 -0.84 13.97
C VAL A 471 -5.46 -0.23 12.59
N LEU A 472 -5.03 -1.00 11.59
CA LEU A 472 -4.91 -0.53 10.21
C LEU A 472 -6.27 -0.11 9.63
N ARG A 473 -7.36 -0.81 9.98
CA ARG A 473 -8.73 -0.47 9.57
C ARG A 473 -9.26 0.78 10.28
N ALA A 474 -8.95 0.96 11.56
CA ALA A 474 -9.30 2.16 12.30
C ALA A 474 -8.58 3.41 11.74
N GLY A 475 -7.40 3.20 11.14
CA GLY A 475 -6.50 4.23 10.69
C GLY A 475 -5.70 4.83 11.86
N PRO A 476 -4.77 5.75 11.56
CA PRO A 476 -3.90 6.30 12.59
C PRO A 476 -4.68 7.16 13.59
N VAL A 477 -4.39 6.99 14.88
CA VAL A 477 -4.86 7.89 15.93
C VAL A 477 -4.12 9.22 15.77
N LYS A 478 -4.84 10.27 15.43
CA LYS A 478 -4.27 11.63 15.42
C LYS A 478 -4.22 12.13 16.87
N ALA A 479 -3.00 12.36 17.36
CA ALA A 479 -2.73 12.95 18.67
C ALA A 479 -3.28 14.38 18.78
#